data_AF-A0A2W1N093-F1
#
_entry.id   AF-A0A2W1N093-F1
#
_cell.length_a   1.000
_cell.length_b   1.000
_cell.length_c   1.000
_cell.angle_alpha   90.00
_cell.angle_beta   90.00
_cell.angle_gamma   90.00
#
_symmetry.space_group_name_H-M   'P 1'
#
loop_
_entity.id
_entity.type
_entity.pdbx_description
1 polymer ?
#
loop_
_entity_poly.entity_id
_entity_poly.type
_entity_poly.pdbx_seq_one_letter_code
_entity_poly.pdbx_strand_id
1 'polypeptide(L)'
;MKRPKFILQILNVLNGLLLFLYFFKVMHYTSFLGRIEIMHLIIAAFIIYGIKSWIEVKTNTADPIKNNKTTNILFLTGFTIFVLGIAVKFMHWPFANLFMLAGVIIVNLSYWLSFFISANSLTPDTEILDDFEHE
;
A
#
# COMPACT_ATOMS: atom_id res chain seq x y z
N MET A 1 15.24 -2.49 18.37
CA MET A 1 14.80 -1.28 17.63
C MET A 1 13.52 -1.53 16.80
N LYS A 2 12.32 -1.64 17.42
CA LYS A 2 11.05 -1.92 16.72
C LYS A 2 10.29 -0.68 16.19
N ARG A 3 10.74 0.53 16.56
CA ARG A 3 10.02 1.78 16.32
C ARG A 3 9.85 2.20 14.84
N PRO A 4 10.85 2.12 13.94
CA PRO A 4 10.68 2.61 12.57
C PRO A 4 9.74 1.73 11.73
N LYS A 5 9.82 0.40 11.88
CA LYS A 5 8.90 -0.55 11.21
C LYS A 5 7.44 -0.28 11.58
N PHE A 6 7.17 -0.02 12.86
CA PHE A 6 5.82 0.30 13.32
C PHE A 6 5.27 1.60 12.71
N ILE A 7 6.11 2.64 12.56
CA ILE A 7 5.70 3.89 11.91
C ILE A 7 5.37 3.65 10.44
N LEU A 8 6.20 2.88 9.71
CA LEU A 8 5.92 2.52 8.32
C LEU A 8 4.59 1.75 8.16
N GLN A 9 4.31 0.83 9.09
CA GLN A 9 3.04 0.11 9.14
C GLN A 9 1.84 1.07 9.34
N ILE A 10 1.94 2.04 10.27
CA ILE A 10 0.89 3.06 10.45
C ILE A 10 0.67 3.85 9.16
N LEU A 11 1.74 4.29 8.49
CA LEU A 11 1.65 5.03 7.23
C LEU A 11 0.99 4.20 6.11
N ASN A 12 1.22 2.89 6.10
CA ASN A 12 0.55 1.96 5.19
C ASN A 12 -0.97 1.87 5.45
N VAL A 13 -1.42 1.81 6.72
CA VAL A 13 -2.86 1.88 7.04
C VAL A 13 -3.45 3.22 6.62
N LEU A 14 -2.75 4.32 6.87
CA LEU A 14 -3.22 5.65 6.48
C LEU A 14 -3.38 5.76 4.96
N ASN A 15 -2.46 5.20 4.18
CA ASN A 15 -2.61 5.10 2.73
C ASN A 15 -3.83 4.25 2.33
N GLY A 16 -4.07 3.12 3.01
CA GLY A 16 -5.26 2.29 2.79
C GLY A 16 -6.57 3.04 3.06
N LEU A 17 -6.63 3.74 4.19
CA LEU A 17 -7.76 4.59 4.57
C LEU A 17 -8.00 5.69 3.56
N LEU A 18 -6.93 6.36 3.11
CA LEU A 18 -7.02 7.42 2.11
C LEU A 18 -7.55 6.88 0.78
N LEU A 19 -7.05 5.73 0.32
CA LEU A 19 -7.56 5.05 -0.87
C LEU A 19 -9.05 4.68 -0.74
N PHE A 20 -9.45 4.23 0.44
CA PHE A 20 -10.85 3.93 0.76
C PHE A 20 -11.71 5.20 0.67
N LEU A 21 -11.29 6.30 1.30
CA LEU A 21 -11.98 7.60 1.23
C LEU A 21 -12.07 8.12 -0.22
N TYR A 22 -11.00 7.96 -1.00
CA TYR A 22 -10.99 8.30 -2.42
C TYR A 22 -12.05 7.50 -3.18
N PHE A 23 -12.12 6.19 -2.98
CA PHE A 23 -13.13 5.35 -3.60
C PHE A 23 -14.56 5.82 -3.26
N PHE A 24 -14.88 6.02 -1.97
CA PHE A 24 -16.21 6.47 -1.55
C PHE A 24 -16.58 7.83 -2.12
N LYS A 25 -15.60 8.74 -2.22
CA LYS A 25 -15.79 10.06 -2.83
C LYS A 25 -16.09 9.95 -4.32
N VAL A 26 -15.32 9.16 -5.07
CA VAL A 26 -15.52 8.92 -6.52
C VAL A 26 -16.83 8.21 -6.81
N MET A 27 -17.34 7.46 -5.84
CA MET A 27 -18.63 6.78 -5.92
C MET A 27 -19.82 7.64 -5.46
N HIS A 28 -19.58 8.86 -5.00
CA HIS A 28 -20.59 9.76 -4.42
C HIS A 28 -21.40 9.14 -3.27
N TYR A 29 -20.88 8.10 -2.61
CA TYR A 29 -21.61 7.40 -1.53
C TYR A 29 -21.66 8.18 -0.22
N THR A 30 -20.70 9.07 0.03
CA THR A 30 -20.58 9.78 1.31
C THR A 30 -20.84 11.27 1.15
N SER A 31 -22.03 11.70 1.58
CA SER A 31 -22.42 13.12 1.63
C SER A 31 -21.58 13.94 2.62
N PHE A 32 -21.11 13.33 3.71
CA PHE A 32 -20.29 14.01 4.73
C PHE A 32 -18.90 14.45 4.20
N LEU A 33 -18.37 13.78 3.17
CA LEU A 33 -17.13 14.19 2.48
C LEU A 33 -17.35 15.37 1.52
N GLY A 34 -18.52 16.01 1.53
CA GLY A 34 -18.89 17.08 0.60
C GLY A 34 -17.86 18.21 0.53
N ARG A 35 -17.24 18.58 1.66
CA ARG A 35 -16.22 19.64 1.74
C ARG A 35 -14.82 19.20 1.29
N ILE A 36 -14.54 17.90 1.27
CA ILE A 36 -13.21 17.38 0.91
C ILE A 36 -13.20 17.13 -0.60
N GLU A 37 -12.48 17.97 -1.35
CA GLU A 37 -12.27 17.76 -2.78
C GLU A 37 -11.25 16.65 -3.05
N ILE A 38 -11.29 16.06 -4.25
CA ILE A 38 -10.37 15.00 -4.68
C ILE A 38 -8.91 15.46 -4.58
N MET A 39 -8.63 16.74 -4.86
CA MET A 39 -7.28 17.32 -4.76
C MET A 39 -6.70 17.22 -3.35
N HIS A 40 -7.52 17.37 -2.30
CA HIS A 40 -7.07 17.22 -0.92
C HIS A 40 -6.61 15.79 -0.62
N LEU A 41 -7.33 14.80 -1.15
CA LEU A 41 -6.95 13.39 -1.00
C LEU A 41 -5.64 13.10 -1.75
N ILE A 42 -5.47 13.63 -2.95
CA ILE A 42 -4.23 13.50 -3.73
C ILE A 42 -3.05 14.13 -2.97
N ILE A 43 -3.21 15.36 -2.47
CA ILE A 43 -2.17 16.04 -1.68
C ILE A 43 -1.82 15.23 -0.43
N ALA A 44 -2.81 14.74 0.32
CA ALA A 44 -2.58 13.92 1.49
C ALA A 44 -1.84 12.61 1.15
N ALA A 45 -2.13 11.99 0.00
CA ALA A 45 -1.42 10.79 -0.47
C ALA A 45 0.06 11.10 -0.75
N PHE A 46 0.35 12.22 -1.42
CA PHE A 46 1.73 12.65 -1.67
C PHE A 46 2.49 12.94 -0.38
N ILE A 47 1.85 13.59 0.60
CA ILE A 47 2.45 13.87 1.91
C ILE A 47 2.79 12.57 2.63
N ILE A 48 1.84 11.63 2.72
CA ILE A 48 2.05 10.34 3.39
C ILE A 48 3.16 9.55 2.68
N TYR A 49 3.14 9.49 1.34
CA TYR A 49 4.18 8.83 0.56
C TYR A 49 5.56 9.47 0.75
N GLY A 50 5.63 10.80 0.77
CA GLY A 50 6.87 11.54 1.01
C GLY A 50 7.46 11.27 2.39
N ILE A 51 6.62 11.33 3.44
CA ILE A 51 7.04 11.01 4.82
C ILE A 51 7.52 9.55 4.90
N LYS A 52 6.79 8.63 4.29
CA LYS A 52 7.14 7.20 4.25
C LYS A 52 8.51 7.00 3.59
N SER A 53 8.71 7.55 2.40
CA SER A 53 9.98 7.46 1.66
C SER A 53 11.15 8.05 2.46
N TRP A 54 10.93 9.20 3.11
CA TRP A 54 11.94 9.82 3.96
C TRP A 54 12.33 8.93 5.15
N ILE A 55 11.38 8.26 5.80
CA ILE A 55 11.65 7.33 6.91
C ILE A 55 12.40 6.09 6.42
N GLU A 56 12.00 5.50 5.29
CA GLU A 56 12.69 4.35 4.69
C GLU A 56 14.18 4.66 4.49
N VAL A 57 14.50 5.80 3.87
CA VAL A 57 15.88 6.25 3.62
C VAL A 57 16.61 6.55 4.93
N LYS A 58 16.01 7.32 5.84
CA LYS A 58 16.67 7.77 7.07
C LYS A 58 16.97 6.62 8.05
N THR A 59 16.10 5.62 8.09
CA THR A 59 16.19 4.53 9.09
C THR A 59 16.73 3.24 8.50
N ASN A 60 17.11 3.23 7.22
CA ASN A 60 17.52 2.05 6.46
C ASN A 60 16.60 0.84 6.73
N THR A 61 15.30 1.10 6.84
CA THR A 61 14.28 0.12 7.22
C THR A 61 13.41 -0.15 6.01
N ALA A 62 13.46 -1.39 5.51
CA ALA A 62 12.62 -1.82 4.40
C ALA A 62 11.13 -1.80 4.77
N ASP A 63 10.31 -1.32 3.84
CA ASP A 63 8.85 -1.38 3.95
C ASP A 63 8.38 -2.83 4.06
N PRO A 64 7.59 -3.19 5.08
CA PRO A 64 7.10 -4.55 5.26
C PRO A 64 6.25 -5.07 4.08
N ILE A 65 5.62 -4.18 3.30
CA ILE A 65 4.91 -4.61 2.07
C ILE A 65 5.91 -5.03 1.00
N LYS A 66 6.94 -4.21 0.74
CA LYS A 66 7.94 -4.50 -0.30
C LYS A 66 8.79 -5.72 0.07
N ASN A 67 9.06 -5.91 1.36
CA ASN A 67 9.95 -6.96 1.83
C ASN A 67 9.31 -8.36 1.83
N ASN A 68 7.97 -8.44 1.93
CA ASN A 68 7.27 -9.71 1.93
C ASN A 68 6.61 -9.96 0.56
N LYS A 69 7.05 -11.04 -0.10
CA LYS A 69 6.57 -11.41 -1.44
C LYS A 69 5.05 -11.50 -1.51
N THR A 70 4.41 -12.10 -0.50
CA THR A 70 2.96 -12.31 -0.48
C THR A 70 2.20 -11.00 -0.38
N THR A 71 2.59 -10.11 0.53
CA THR A 71 1.93 -8.80 0.68
C THR A 71 2.20 -7.90 -0.53
N ASN A 72 3.39 -7.96 -1.11
CA ASN A 72 3.72 -7.22 -2.33
C ASN A 72 2.86 -7.68 -3.52
N ILE A 73 2.73 -8.99 -3.75
CA ILE A 73 1.91 -9.55 -4.83
C ILE A 73 0.44 -9.15 -4.65
N LEU A 74 -0.09 -9.26 -3.43
CA LEU A 74 -1.45 -8.81 -3.13
C LEU A 74 -1.63 -7.32 -3.40
N PHE A 75 -0.69 -6.49 -2.96
CA PHE A 75 -0.71 -5.05 -3.21
C PHE A 75 -0.74 -4.74 -4.71
N LEU A 76 0.18 -5.31 -5.49
CA LEU A 76 0.27 -5.09 -6.93
C LEU A 76 -0.97 -5.60 -7.67
N THR A 77 -1.50 -6.75 -7.28
CA THR A 77 -2.70 -7.34 -7.86
C THR A 77 -3.92 -6.45 -7.59
N GLY A 78 -4.13 -6.05 -6.33
CA GLY A 78 -5.23 -5.17 -5.96
C GLY A 78 -5.13 -3.80 -6.63
N PHE A 79 -3.92 -3.24 -6.71
CA PHE A 79 -3.68 -1.95 -7.36
C PHE A 79 -3.97 -2.03 -8.87
N THR A 80 -3.55 -3.11 -9.54
CA THR A 80 -3.83 -3.34 -10.96
C THR A 80 -5.33 -3.45 -11.21
N ILE A 81 -6.05 -4.23 -10.39
CA ILE A 81 -7.51 -4.37 -10.47
C ILE A 81 -8.21 -3.01 -10.26
N PHE A 82 -7.72 -2.20 -9.31
CA PHE A 82 -8.26 -0.87 -9.05
C PHE A 82 -8.09 0.06 -10.25
N VAL A 83 -6.88 0.13 -10.82
CA VAL A 83 -6.58 0.96 -12.00
C VAL A 83 -7.39 0.49 -13.21
N LEU A 84 -7.51 -0.82 -13.41
CA LEU A 84 -8.37 -1.38 -14.44
C LEU A 84 -9.83 -0.98 -14.23
N GLY A 85 -10.33 -1.03 -12.99
CA GLY A 85 -11.67 -0.57 -12.64
C GLY A 85 -11.90 0.90 -12.98
N ILE A 86 -10.90 1.78 -12.78
CA ILE A 86 -10.96 3.18 -13.20
C ILE A 86 -11.08 3.29 -14.72
N ALA A 87 -10.26 2.55 -15.47
CA ALA A 87 -10.32 2.55 -16.93
C ALA A 87 -11.69 2.05 -17.45
N VAL A 88 -12.21 0.97 -16.88
CA VAL A 88 -13.53 0.41 -17.19
C VAL A 88 -14.65 1.42 -16.84
N LYS A 89 -14.49 2.22 -15.78
CA LYS A 89 -15.43 3.31 -15.42
C LYS A 89 -15.44 4.41 -16.47
N PHE A 90 -14.28 4.81 -16.98
CA PHE A 90 -14.20 5.79 -18.09
C PHE A 90 -14.88 5.28 -19.36
N MET A 91 -14.79 3.97 -19.63
CA MET A 91 -15.49 3.32 -20.74
C MET A 91 -16.99 3.14 -20.50
N HIS A 92 -17.51 3.52 -19.32
CA HIS A 92 -18.91 3.33 -18.90
C HIS A 92 -19.38 1.87 -18.92
N TRP A 93 -18.45 0.93 -18.78
CA TRP A 93 -18.78 -0.48 -18.76
C TRP A 93 -19.48 -0.87 -17.46
N PRO A 94 -20.43 -1.83 -17.52
CA PRO A 94 -21.07 -2.35 -16.31
C PRO A 94 -20.02 -2.99 -15.40
N PHE A 95 -20.30 -3.00 -14.09
CA PHE A 95 -19.40 -3.56 -13.06
C PHE A 95 -18.10 -2.80 -12.79
N ALA A 96 -17.82 -1.67 -13.42
CA ALA A 96 -16.63 -0.86 -13.14
C ALA A 96 -16.44 -0.58 -11.63
N ASN A 97 -17.55 -0.26 -10.95
CA ASN A 97 -17.56 0.01 -9.51
C ASN A 97 -17.17 -1.22 -8.68
N LEU A 98 -17.53 -2.42 -9.14
CA LEU A 98 -17.18 -3.68 -8.47
C LEU A 98 -15.68 -3.98 -8.63
N PHE A 99 -15.12 -3.75 -9.83
CA PHE A 99 -13.67 -3.85 -10.04
C PHE A 99 -12.90 -2.86 -9.16
N MET A 100 -13.34 -1.60 -9.12
CA MET A 100 -12.71 -0.59 -8.25
C MET A 100 -12.79 -0.99 -6.77
N LEU A 101 -13.95 -1.44 -6.29
CA LEU A 101 -14.15 -1.87 -4.91
C LEU A 101 -13.28 -3.08 -4.57
N ALA A 102 -13.26 -4.10 -5.43
CA ALA A 102 -12.43 -5.29 -5.25
C ALA A 102 -10.94 -4.92 -5.15
N GLY A 103 -10.46 -4.06 -6.04
CA GLY A 103 -9.08 -3.56 -6.00
C GLY A 103 -8.75 -2.83 -4.69
N VAL A 104 -9.62 -1.93 -4.24
CA VAL A 104 -9.45 -1.20 -2.97
C VAL A 104 -9.43 -2.15 -1.77
N ILE A 105 -10.30 -3.17 -1.74
CA ILE A 105 -10.35 -4.18 -0.68
C ILE A 105 -9.04 -4.99 -0.66
N ILE A 106 -8.56 -5.46 -1.81
CA ILE A 106 -7.33 -6.27 -1.90
C ILE A 106 -6.12 -5.45 -1.45
N VAL A 107 -6.01 -4.19 -1.88
CA VAL A 107 -4.94 -3.28 -1.43
C VAL A 107 -5.00 -3.06 0.08
N ASN A 108 -6.18 -2.78 0.63
CA ASN A 108 -6.33 -2.63 2.08
C ASN A 108 -5.98 -3.91 2.83
N LEU A 109 -6.39 -5.07 2.32
CA LEU A 109 -6.04 -6.37 2.91
C LEU A 109 -4.51 -6.57 2.91
N SER A 110 -3.81 -6.16 1.85
CA SER A 110 -2.34 -6.22 1.82
C SER A 110 -1.69 -5.36 2.92
N TYR A 111 -2.24 -4.17 3.19
CA TYR A 111 -1.79 -3.30 4.28
C TYR A 111 -2.04 -3.92 5.65
N TRP A 112 -3.21 -4.50 5.87
CA TRP A 112 -3.54 -5.21 7.10
C TRP A 112 -2.67 -6.44 7.31
N LEU A 113 -2.48 -7.28 6.29
CA LEU A 113 -1.62 -8.46 6.36
C LEU A 113 -0.16 -8.08 6.66
N SER A 114 0.31 -6.94 6.17
CA SER A 114 1.63 -6.41 6.48
C SER A 114 1.84 -6.06 7.97
N PHE A 115 0.79 -5.92 8.78
CA PHE A 115 0.92 -5.80 10.24
C PHE A 115 1.24 -7.13 10.90
N PHE A 116 0.52 -8.18 10.50
CA PHE A 116 0.60 -9.49 11.12
C PHE A 116 1.80 -10.28 10.62
N ILE A 117 2.07 -10.21 9.32
CA ILE A 117 3.19 -10.88 8.68
C ILE A 117 4.39 -9.93 8.70
N SER A 118 4.91 -9.70 9.92
CA SER A 118 6.15 -8.96 10.13
C SER A 118 7.26 -9.72 9.42
N ALA A 119 7.92 -9.06 8.46
CA ALA A 119 8.91 -9.68 7.61
C ALA A 119 9.94 -10.49 8.42
N ASN A 120 10.02 -11.80 8.13
CA ASN A 120 11.23 -12.56 8.38
C ASN A 120 12.35 -11.74 7.77
N SER A 121 13.32 -11.34 8.60
CA SER A 121 14.54 -10.74 8.09
C SER A 121 15.07 -11.69 7.02
N LEU A 122 15.08 -11.26 5.77
CA LEU A 122 16.12 -11.66 4.85
C LEU A 122 17.40 -11.15 5.53
N THR A 123 17.96 -11.93 6.45
CA THR A 123 19.41 -12.04 6.48
C THR A 123 19.73 -12.40 5.03
N PRO A 124 20.36 -11.49 4.27
CA PRO A 124 20.93 -11.93 3.01
C PRO A 124 21.78 -13.13 3.38
N ASP A 125 21.76 -14.16 2.55
CA ASP A 125 22.58 -15.35 2.72
C ASP A 125 24.09 -14.99 2.58
N THR A 126 24.58 -14.02 3.36
CA THR A 126 26.00 -13.72 3.54
C THR A 126 26.70 -14.91 4.18
N GLU A 127 25.95 -15.79 4.86
CA GLU A 127 26.46 -17.09 5.32
C GLU A 127 26.85 -18.01 4.14
N ILE A 128 26.23 -17.89 2.96
CA ILE A 128 26.60 -18.72 1.80
C ILE A 128 27.94 -18.28 1.18
N LEU A 129 28.36 -17.03 1.36
CA LEU A 129 29.60 -16.52 0.77
C LEU A 129 30.82 -16.69 1.69
N ASP A 130 30.64 -16.78 3.01
CA ASP A 130 31.74 -17.01 3.95
C ASP A 130 32.31 -18.44 3.85
N ASP A 131 31.51 -19.41 3.41
CA ASP A 131 31.94 -20.81 3.24
C ASP A 131 32.89 -21.02 2.05
N PHE A 132 32.98 -20.07 1.12
CA PHE A 132 33.86 -20.15 -0.06
C PHE A 132 35.23 -19.49 0.12
N GLU A 133 35.48 -18.74 1.20
CA GLU A 133 36.78 -18.08 1.45
C GLU A 133 37.74 -18.94 2.30
N HIS A 134 37.35 -20.16 2.69
CA HIS A 134 38.14 -21.06 3.53
C HIS A 134 38.67 -22.34 2.83
N GLU A 135 38.58 -22.44 1.50
CA GLU A 135 39.23 -23.50 0.69
C GLU A 135 40.45 -22.99 -0.08
#